data_AF-A0A969EG39-F1
#
_entry.id   AF-A0A969EG39-F1
#
_cell.length_a   1.000
_cell.length_b   1.000
_cell.length_c   1.000
_cell.angle_alpha   90.00
_cell.angle_beta   90.00
_cell.angle_gamma   90.00
#
_symmetry.space_group_name_H-M   'P 1'
#
loop_
_entity.id
_entity.type
_entity.pdbx_description
1 polymer ?
#
loop_
_entity_poly.entity_id
_entity_poly.type
_entity_poly.pdbx_seq_one_letter_code
_entity_poly.pdbx_strand_id
1 'polypeptide(L)'
;WMASTMQIGAPMAAVGLAASMDLKTTVAPFILRGVSLLGVDSVNCEMPVRQQVWGRLATDMKPGHLAGATRTVPFEHLPTVFDDFIGSRVKGRVVVDMAAD
;
A
#
# COMPACT_ATOMS: atom_id res chain seq x y z
N TRP A 1 16.77 8.56 2.11
CA TRP A 1 17.68 8.00 1.09
C TRP A 1 17.33 6.53 0.81
N MET A 2 16.05 6.18 0.64
CA MET A 2 15.61 4.77 0.59
C MET A 2 16.24 3.99 -0.58
N ALA A 3 16.39 4.63 -1.75
CA ALA A 3 17.01 4.00 -2.93
C ALA A 3 18.46 3.58 -2.70
N SER A 4 19.20 4.35 -1.90
CA SER A 4 20.63 4.12 -1.67
C SER A 4 20.97 2.95 -0.74
N THR A 5 20.02 2.56 0.11
CA THR A 5 20.15 1.49 1.09
C THR A 5 19.61 0.16 0.56
N MET A 6 19.13 0.14 -0.68
CA MET A 6 18.66 -1.07 -1.34
C MET A 6 19.84 -2.02 -1.62
N GLN A 7 19.55 -3.32 -1.54
CA GLN A 7 20.47 -4.37 -1.99
C GLN A 7 20.70 -4.29 -3.50
N ILE A 8 21.78 -4.92 -3.98
CA ILE A 8 22.09 -4.99 -5.41
C ILE A 8 20.93 -5.69 -6.16
N GLY A 9 20.46 -5.08 -7.24
CA GLY A 9 19.39 -5.57 -8.12
C GLY A 9 17.98 -5.41 -7.56
N ALA A 10 17.81 -4.78 -6.39
CA ALA A 10 16.54 -4.83 -5.69
C ALA A 10 15.48 -3.89 -6.29
N PRO A 11 14.22 -4.34 -6.43
CA PRO A 11 13.11 -3.49 -6.85
C PRO A 11 12.53 -2.69 -5.67
N MET A 12 12.08 -1.48 -5.97
CA MET A 12 11.35 -0.61 -5.06
C MET A 12 10.00 -0.27 -5.67
N ALA A 13 8.91 -0.58 -4.99
CA ALA A 13 7.56 -0.21 -5.42
C ALA A 13 7.17 1.16 -4.83
N ALA A 14 6.83 2.12 -5.68
CA ALA A 14 6.24 3.40 -5.30
C ALA A 14 4.71 3.30 -5.36
N VAL A 15 4.05 3.39 -4.20
CA VAL A 15 2.61 3.12 -4.03
C VAL A 15 1.80 4.28 -3.42
N GLY A 16 2.47 5.34 -2.94
CA GLY A 16 1.77 6.42 -2.24
C GLY A 16 2.64 7.62 -1.93
N LEU A 17 1.97 8.71 -1.54
CA LEU A 17 2.54 10.04 -1.32
C LEU A 17 2.07 10.68 -0.01
N ALA A 18 1.74 9.86 1.00
CA ALA A 18 1.16 10.32 2.27
C ALA A 18 1.96 11.45 2.96
N ALA A 19 3.28 11.48 2.78
CA ALA A 19 4.14 12.54 3.31
C ALA A 19 4.44 13.68 2.31
N SER A 20 4.74 13.35 1.04
CA SER A 20 5.10 14.33 -0.02
C SER A 20 5.12 13.66 -1.40
N MET A 21 5.02 14.47 -2.45
CA MET A 21 5.28 14.08 -3.86
C MET A 21 6.77 14.13 -4.23
N ASP A 22 7.61 14.74 -3.40
CA ASP A 22 9.04 14.91 -3.69
C ASP A 22 9.81 13.58 -3.61
N LEU A 23 10.66 13.33 -4.61
CA LEU A 23 11.61 12.23 -4.62
C LEU A 23 13.05 12.74 -4.53
N LYS A 24 13.61 12.76 -3.32
CA LYS A 24 15.02 13.12 -3.08
C LYS A 24 15.93 11.91 -3.29
N THR A 25 16.57 11.82 -4.45
CA THR A 25 17.48 10.71 -4.82
C THR A 25 18.64 11.19 -5.71
N THR A 26 19.57 10.28 -6.05
CA THR A 26 20.63 10.49 -7.07
C THR A 26 20.63 9.32 -8.05
N VAL A 27 21.40 9.41 -9.13
CA VAL A 27 21.53 8.31 -10.11
C VAL A 27 22.35 7.12 -9.59
N ALA A 28 23.16 7.30 -8.55
CA ALA A 28 24.13 6.31 -8.09
C ALA A 28 23.53 4.94 -7.70
N PRO A 29 22.40 4.84 -6.97
CA PRO A 29 21.82 3.55 -6.62
C PRO A 29 21.35 2.75 -7.84
N PHE A 30 20.92 3.44 -8.89
CA PHE A 30 20.42 2.80 -10.12
C PHE A 30 21.58 2.23 -10.93
N ILE A 31 22.63 3.03 -11.19
CA ILE A 31 23.74 2.61 -12.06
C ILE A 31 24.77 1.71 -11.36
N LEU A 32 25.00 1.87 -10.06
CA LEU A 32 26.02 1.11 -9.33
C LEU A 32 25.46 -0.13 -8.61
N ARG A 33 24.17 -0.12 -8.27
CA ARG A 33 23.51 -1.25 -7.59
C ARG A 33 22.39 -1.87 -8.41
N GLY A 34 22.04 -1.36 -9.59
CA GLY A 34 20.96 -1.93 -10.39
C GLY A 34 19.58 -1.85 -9.73
N VAL A 35 19.38 -0.88 -8.83
CA VAL A 35 18.08 -0.67 -8.17
C VAL A 35 17.05 -0.24 -9.19
N SER A 36 15.82 -0.75 -9.08
CA SER A 36 14.69 -0.34 -9.93
C SER A 36 13.63 0.38 -9.12
N LEU A 37 13.10 1.50 -9.63
CA LEU A 37 11.94 2.18 -9.07
C LEU A 37 10.71 1.89 -9.94
N LEU A 38 9.74 1.18 -9.38
CA LEU A 38 8.55 0.69 -10.06
C LEU A 38 7.33 1.47 -9.57
N GLY A 39 6.69 2.22 -10.47
CA GLY A 39 5.40 2.86 -10.17
C GLY A 39 4.29 1.83 -10.15
N VAL A 40 3.49 1.83 -9.08
CA VAL A 40 2.33 0.93 -8.94
C VAL A 40 1.05 1.74 -9.01
N ASP A 41 0.25 1.50 -10.04
CA ASP A 41 -1.08 2.08 -10.19
C ASP A 41 -2.15 1.00 -10.00
N SER A 42 -2.96 1.14 -8.94
CA SER A 42 -4.09 0.24 -8.69
C SER A 42 -5.38 0.67 -9.41
N VAL A 43 -5.49 1.94 -9.83
CA VAL A 43 -6.70 2.51 -10.42
C VAL A 43 -6.90 1.95 -11.82
N ASN A 44 -5.87 2.06 -12.67
CA ASN A 44 -5.96 1.63 -14.07
C ASN A 44 -5.37 0.23 -14.32
N CYS A 45 -5.15 -0.56 -13.27
CA CYS A 45 -4.66 -1.94 -13.41
C CYS A 45 -5.67 -2.78 -14.21
N GLU A 46 -5.19 -3.35 -15.32
CA GLU A 46 -5.96 -4.21 -16.23
C GLU A 46 -6.57 -5.42 -15.50
N MET A 47 -7.75 -5.84 -15.93
CA MET A 47 -8.50 -6.91 -15.27
C MET A 47 -7.73 -8.24 -15.18
N PRO A 48 -6.99 -8.71 -16.20
CA PRO A 48 -6.23 -9.95 -16.09
C PRO A 48 -5.20 -9.93 -14.95
N VAL A 49 -4.46 -8.82 -14.83
CA VAL A 49 -3.49 -8.62 -13.75
C VAL A 49 -4.19 -8.54 -12.40
N ARG A 50 -5.30 -7.80 -12.32
CA ARG A 50 -6.11 -7.70 -11.09
C ARG A 50 -6.58 -9.07 -10.61
N GLN A 51 -7.11 -9.91 -11.50
CA GLN A 51 -7.57 -11.26 -11.18
C GLN A 51 -6.42 -12.14 -10.67
N GLN A 52 -5.26 -12.09 -11.34
CA GLN A 52 -4.08 -12.81 -10.90
C GLN A 52 -3.66 -12.42 -9.48
N VAL A 53 -3.58 -11.11 -9.19
CA VAL A 53 -3.20 -10.60 -7.87
C VAL A 53 -4.21 -11.02 -6.80
N TRP A 54 -5.51 -10.91 -7.07
CA TRP A 54 -6.54 -11.37 -6.13
C TRP A 54 -6.48 -12.88 -5.89
N GLY A 55 -6.22 -13.68 -6.92
CA GLY A 55 -6.03 -15.13 -6.79
C GLY A 55 -4.87 -15.47 -5.85
N ARG A 56 -3.75 -14.73 -5.97
CA ARG A 56 -2.61 -14.87 -5.06
C ARG A 56 -2.93 -14.43 -3.63
N LEU A 57 -3.60 -13.30 -3.46
CA LEU A 57 -4.05 -12.81 -2.14
C LEU A 57 -5.03 -13.77 -1.44
N ALA A 58 -5.75 -14.59 -2.20
CA ALA A 58 -6.60 -15.64 -1.66
C ALA A 58 -5.84 -16.94 -1.30
N THR A 59 -4.62 -17.11 -1.82
CA THR A 59 -3.85 -18.36 -1.74
C THR A 59 -2.44 -18.12 -1.16
N ASP A 60 -1.40 -18.10 -2.00
CA ASP A 60 0.01 -18.06 -1.60
C ASP A 60 0.43 -16.77 -0.90
N MET A 61 -0.30 -15.68 -1.15
CA MET A 61 -0.08 -14.35 -0.54
C MET A 61 -1.15 -13.97 0.48
N LYS A 62 -1.95 -14.92 0.97
CA LYS A 62 -2.97 -14.64 2.00
C LYS A 62 -2.33 -14.12 3.29
N PRO A 63 -2.68 -12.92 3.78
CA PRO A 63 -2.08 -12.39 5.00
C PRO A 63 -2.46 -13.22 6.24
N GLY A 64 -1.47 -13.75 6.96
CA GLY A 64 -1.69 -14.63 8.12
C GLY A 64 -2.31 -13.94 9.34
N HIS A 65 -2.14 -12.62 9.49
CA HIS A 65 -2.62 -11.85 10.65
C HIS A 65 -3.64 -10.77 10.28
N LEU A 66 -4.43 -10.99 9.23
CA LEU A 66 -5.38 -9.99 8.73
C LEU A 66 -6.35 -9.51 9.82
N ALA A 67 -6.91 -10.43 10.61
CA ALA A 67 -7.85 -10.11 11.69
C ALA A 67 -7.24 -9.18 12.75
N GLY A 68 -5.95 -9.35 13.08
CA GLY A 68 -5.25 -8.48 14.04
C GLY A 68 -4.86 -7.12 13.46
N ALA A 69 -4.90 -6.97 12.13
CA ALA A 69 -4.61 -5.72 11.43
C ALA A 69 -5.89 -4.96 11.02
N THR A 70 -7.07 -5.50 11.31
CA THR A 70 -8.36 -4.91 10.92
C THR A 70 -9.20 -4.52 12.13
N ARG A 71 -9.92 -3.42 12.04
CA ARG A 71 -11.03 -3.09 12.95
C ARG A 71 -12.29 -2.79 12.14
N THR A 72 -13.43 -3.23 12.63
CA THR A 72 -14.72 -2.97 11.98
C THR A 72 -15.39 -1.75 12.62
N VAL A 73 -16.01 -0.90 11.81
CA VAL A 73 -16.81 0.24 12.25
C VAL A 73 -18.17 0.24 11.57
N PRO A 74 -19.24 0.72 12.22
CA PRO A 74 -20.51 0.97 11.55
C PRO A 74 -20.36 2.12 10.55
N PHE A 75 -21.23 2.16 9.55
CA PHE A 75 -21.21 3.17 8.49
C PHE A 75 -21.28 4.61 9.02
N GLU A 76 -22.04 4.86 10.08
CA GLU A 76 -22.21 6.19 10.69
C GLU A 76 -20.91 6.80 11.26
N HIS A 77 -19.92 5.98 11.61
CA HIS A 77 -18.64 6.43 12.14
C HIS A 77 -17.63 6.85 11.05
N LEU A 78 -17.99 6.69 9.77
CA LEU A 78 -17.09 6.95 8.65
C LEU A 78 -16.51 8.38 8.64
N PRO A 79 -17.27 9.46 8.94
CA PRO A 79 -16.71 10.81 8.99
C PRO A 79 -15.54 10.95 9.99
N THR A 80 -15.72 10.46 11.22
CA THR A 80 -14.66 10.49 12.24
C THR A 80 -13.44 9.67 11.82
N VAL A 81 -13.65 8.53 11.16
CA VAL A 81 -12.55 7.71 10.64
C VAL A 81 -11.74 8.47 9.59
N PHE A 82 -12.37 9.25 8.72
CA PHE A 82 -11.64 10.07 7.74
C PHE A 82 -10.78 11.15 8.40
N ASP A 83 -11.30 11.83 9.42
CA ASP A 83 -10.53 12.81 10.19
C ASP A 83 -9.29 12.17 10.84
N ASP A 84 -9.41 10.93 11.30
CA ASP A 84 -8.29 10.16 11.83
C ASP A 84 -7.27 9.76 10.75
N PHE A 85 -7.71 9.44 9.54
CA PHE A 85 -6.80 9.14 8.42
C PHE A 85 -5.99 10.37 8.03
N ILE A 86 -6.65 11.52 7.86
CA ILE A 86 -5.96 12.79 7.55
C ILE A 86 -5.03 13.18 8.70
N GLY A 87 -5.48 12.98 9.94
CA GLY A 87 -4.70 13.21 11.15
C GLY A 87 -3.59 12.19 11.42
N SER A 88 -3.38 11.21 10.55
CA SER A 88 -2.38 10.13 10.71
C SER A 88 -2.54 9.31 12.02
N ARG A 89 -3.77 9.18 12.53
CA ARG A 89 -4.11 8.45 13.77
C ARG A 89 -4.54 7.00 13.51
N VAL A 90 -4.76 6.61 12.25
CA VAL A 90 -5.19 5.25 11.91
C VAL A 90 -4.00 4.30 11.84
N LYS A 91 -4.12 3.17 12.54
CA LYS A 91 -3.25 2.00 12.41
C LYS A 91 -4.04 0.84 11.80
N GLY A 92 -3.43 0.12 10.87
CA GLY A 92 -4.03 -1.05 10.24
C GLY A 92 -5.05 -0.68 9.17
N ARG A 93 -6.10 -1.49 9.05
CA ARG A 93 -7.19 -1.31 8.09
C ARG A 93 -8.54 -1.20 8.80
N VAL A 94 -9.38 -0.31 8.28
CA VAL A 94 -10.77 -0.16 8.73
C VAL A 94 -11.67 -0.90 7.75
N VAL A 95 -12.51 -1.78 8.27
CA VAL A 95 -13.59 -2.42 7.53
C VAL A 95 -14.88 -1.71 7.92
N VAL A 96 -15.67 -1.29 6.94
CA VAL A 96 -16.96 -0.66 7.20
C VAL A 96 -18.02 -1.75 7.14
N ASP A 97 -18.79 -1.90 8.20
CA ASP A 97 -19.97 -2.74 8.19
C ASP A 97 -21.11 -2.01 7.46
N MET A 98 -21.64 -2.66 6.43
CA MET A 98 -22.72 -2.15 5.59
C MET A 98 -24.05 -2.86 5.89
N ALA A 99 -24.07 -3.81 6.82
CA ALA A 99 -25.32 -4.41 7.27
C ALA A 99 -26.18 -3.32 7.94
N ALA A 100 -27.45 -3.27 7.55
CA ALA A 100 -28.44 -2.46 8.24
C ALA A 100 -28.84 -3.19 9.53
N ASP A 101 -28.88 -2.46 10.65
CA ASP A 101 -29.83 -2.77 11.72
C ASP A 101 -31.24 -2.35 11.29
#